data_AF-A0A067NIJ9-F1
#
_entry.id   AF-A0A067NIJ9-F1
#
_cell.length_a   1.000
_cell.length_b   1.000
_cell.length_c   1.000
_cell.angle_alpha   90.00
_cell.angle_beta   90.00
_cell.angle_gamma   90.00
#
_symmetry.space_group_name_H-M   'P 1'
#
loop_
_entity.id
_entity.type
_entity.pdbx_description
1 polymer ?
#
loop_
_entity_poly.entity_id
_entity_poly.type
_entity_poly.pdbx_seq_one_letter_code
_entity_poly.pdbx_strand_id
1 'polypeptide(L)'
;MKSSVPPTAKIAKDAKECVQECVSEFISFITNEAAEKCQLEKRKTIAGEDILYAMSTLGFDNYAETLKIHLAKLRQVRYRPIIVRRVESLIGWTRRLGMLLRRVALDWIKLKAG
;
A
#
# COMPACT_ATOMS: atom_id res chain seq x y z
N MET A 1 1.54 11.34 9.13
CA MET A 1 1.17 12.31 10.19
C MET A 1 0.80 13.68 9.64
N LYS A 2 1.65 14.37 8.87
CA LYS A 2 1.35 15.75 8.41
C LYS A 2 0.14 15.84 7.46
N SER A 3 -0.10 14.83 6.65
CA SER A 3 -1.29 14.71 5.79
C SER A 3 -2.59 14.44 6.57
N SER A 4 -2.49 14.04 7.84
CA SER A 4 -3.62 13.72 8.71
C SER A 4 -4.03 14.91 9.59
N VAL A 5 -3.37 16.06 9.44
CA VAL A 5 -3.65 17.30 10.17
C VAL A 5 -3.82 18.46 9.18
N PRO A 6 -4.47 19.57 9.57
CA PRO A 6 -4.57 20.74 8.70
C PRO A 6 -3.19 21.21 8.20
N PRO A 7 -3.09 21.72 6.96
CA PRO A 7 -1.80 22.14 6.38
C PRO A 7 -1.02 23.14 7.25
N THR A 8 -1.74 24.00 7.97
CA THR A 8 -1.19 25.03 8.86
C THR A 8 -0.75 24.49 10.23
N ALA A 9 -1.19 23.30 10.64
CA ALA A 9 -0.96 22.77 11.98
C ALA A 9 0.50 22.31 12.18
N LYS A 10 1.18 22.81 13.21
CA LYS A 10 2.54 22.36 13.56
C LYS A 10 2.47 21.12 14.44
N ILE A 11 3.37 20.16 14.21
CA ILE A 11 3.51 18.95 15.05
C ILE A 11 4.83 19.09 15.78
N ALA A 12 4.80 19.06 17.12
CA ALA A 12 5.97 19.11 17.97
C ALA A 12 6.93 17.95 17.67
N LYS A 13 8.23 18.14 17.94
CA LYS A 13 9.25 17.11 17.73
C LYS A 13 8.97 15.88 18.60
N ASP A 14 8.75 16.10 19.90
CA ASP A 14 8.52 15.05 20.88
C ASP A 14 7.26 14.23 20.56
N ALA A 15 6.21 14.89 20.04
CA ALA A 15 5.00 14.19 19.58
C ALA A 15 5.27 13.27 18.37
N LYS A 16 6.21 13.61 17.49
CA LYS A 16 6.61 12.72 16.38
C LYS A 16 7.37 11.51 16.91
N GLU A 17 8.31 11.74 17.82
CA GLU A 17 9.14 10.67 18.41
C GLU A 17 8.28 9.68 19.18
N CYS A 18 7.37 10.17 20.03
CA CYS A 18 6.40 9.34 20.74
C CYS A 18 5.56 8.48 19.78
N VAL A 19 5.04 9.06 18.69
CA VAL A 19 4.27 8.26 17.72
C VAL A 19 5.14 7.23 16.99
N GLN A 20 6.43 7.50 16.74
CA GLN A 20 7.33 6.50 16.17
C GLN A 20 7.58 5.32 17.12
N GLU A 21 7.73 5.59 18.40
CA GLU A 21 7.83 4.56 19.44
C GLU A 21 6.54 3.73 19.50
N CYS A 22 5.38 4.39 19.57
CA CYS A 22 4.09 3.70 19.55
C CYS A 22 3.89 2.85 18.29
N VAL A 23 4.31 3.32 17.13
CA VAL A 23 4.23 2.54 15.88
C VAL A 23 5.16 1.33 15.90
N SER A 24 6.34 1.48 16.51
CA SER A 24 7.28 0.36 16.66
C SER A 24 6.71 -0.70 17.60
N GLU A 25 6.12 -0.28 18.72
CA GLU A 25 5.42 -1.16 19.64
C GLU A 25 4.20 -1.82 18.99
N PHE A 26 3.42 -1.06 18.22
CA PHE A 26 2.27 -1.57 17.48
C PHE A 26 2.66 -2.70 16.52
N ILE A 27 3.76 -2.55 15.77
CA ILE A 27 4.26 -3.61 14.87
C ILE A 27 4.62 -4.87 15.68
N SER A 28 5.34 -4.70 16.80
CA SER A 28 5.71 -5.80 17.68
C SER A 28 4.48 -6.50 18.26
N PHE A 29 3.48 -5.73 18.70
CA PHE A 29 2.26 -6.25 19.30
C PHE A 29 1.44 -7.10 18.33
N ILE A 30 1.17 -6.58 17.12
CA ILE A 30 0.46 -7.34 16.07
C ILE A 30 1.24 -8.59 15.68
N THR A 31 2.57 -8.47 15.54
CA THR A 31 3.41 -9.60 15.13
C THR A 31 3.44 -10.68 16.20
N ASN A 32 3.42 -10.30 17.48
CA ASN A 32 3.37 -11.25 18.59
C ASN A 32 2.06 -12.05 18.58
N GLU A 33 0.91 -11.38 18.48
CA GLU A 33 -0.40 -12.05 18.40
C GLU A 33 -0.48 -13.02 17.20
N ALA A 34 0.01 -12.59 16.03
CA ALA A 34 0.07 -13.44 14.85
C ALA A 34 1.03 -14.62 15.02
N ALA A 35 2.16 -14.41 15.70
CA ALA A 35 3.12 -15.47 16.03
C ALA A 35 2.52 -16.50 16.98
N GLU A 36 1.78 -16.07 18.00
CA GLU A 36 1.06 -16.96 18.92
C GLU A 36 0.06 -17.84 18.16
N LYS A 37 -0.75 -17.24 17.27
CA LYS A 37 -1.67 -18.00 16.40
C LYS A 37 -0.94 -19.03 15.53
N CYS A 38 0.17 -18.63 14.90
CA CYS A 38 1.00 -19.50 14.08
C CYS A 38 1.60 -20.67 14.89
N GLN A 39 2.08 -20.40 16.11
CA GLN A 39 2.64 -21.40 17.02
C GLN A 39 1.57 -22.38 17.51
N LEU A 40 0.37 -21.90 17.84
CA LEU A 40 -0.77 -22.75 18.21
C LEU A 40 -1.13 -23.73 17.09
N GLU A 41 -0.97 -23.32 15.83
CA GLU A 41 -1.17 -24.17 14.65
C GLU A 41 0.06 -25.02 14.28
N LYS A 42 1.09 -25.06 15.14
CA LYS A 42 2.35 -25.81 14.95
C LYS A 42 3.11 -25.43 13.68
N ARG A 43 2.93 -24.20 13.19
CA ARG A 43 3.65 -23.64 12.04
C ARG A 43 4.85 -22.83 12.52
N LYS A 44 5.92 -22.83 11.72
CA LYS A 44 7.15 -22.04 11.99
C LYS A 44 7.21 -20.74 11.17
N THR A 45 6.22 -20.50 10.32
CA THR A 45 6.20 -19.36 9.40
C THR A 45 4.84 -18.67 9.50
N ILE A 46 4.88 -17.40 9.87
CA ILE A 46 3.70 -16.53 9.95
C ILE A 46 3.21 -16.27 8.53
N ALA A 47 1.93 -16.54 8.28
CA ALA A 47 1.24 -16.30 7.03
C ALA A 47 0.50 -14.95 7.06
N GLY A 48 0.06 -14.48 5.88
CA GLY A 48 -0.75 -13.25 5.80
C GLY A 48 -2.08 -13.38 6.53
N GLU A 49 -2.65 -14.59 6.56
CA GLU A 49 -3.84 -14.93 7.34
C GLU A 49 -3.66 -14.72 8.84
N ASP A 50 -2.48 -14.99 9.39
CA ASP A 50 -2.21 -14.82 10.83
C ASP A 50 -2.25 -13.35 11.22
N ILE A 51 -1.77 -12.48 10.33
CA ILE A 51 -1.85 -11.02 10.51
C ILE A 51 -3.30 -10.55 10.46
N LEU A 52 -4.11 -11.09 9.54
CA LEU A 52 -5.53 -10.76 9.47
C LEU A 52 -6.28 -11.21 10.73
N TYR A 53 -5.95 -12.40 11.24
CA TYR A 53 -6.47 -12.89 12.52
C TYR A 53 -6.09 -11.94 13.68
N ALA A 54 -4.81 -11.61 13.82
CA ALA A 54 -4.33 -10.71 14.87
C ALA A 54 -5.02 -9.35 14.83
N MET A 55 -5.20 -8.76 13.64
CA MET A 55 -5.89 -7.48 13.48
C MET A 55 -7.34 -7.54 13.96
N SER A 56 -8.10 -8.60 13.62
CA SER A 56 -9.48 -8.74 14.10
C SER A 56 -9.57 -9.04 15.59
N THR A 57 -8.71 -9.93 16.11
CA THR A 57 -8.69 -10.27 17.55
C THR A 57 -8.40 -9.05 18.43
N LEU A 58 -7.55 -8.14 17.95
CA LEU A 58 -7.16 -6.93 18.66
C LEU A 58 -8.10 -5.74 18.41
N GLY A 59 -9.19 -5.92 17.66
CA GLY A 59 -10.23 -4.91 17.42
C GLY A 59 -9.93 -3.92 16.29
N PHE A 60 -8.98 -4.23 15.40
CA PHE A 60 -8.62 -3.42 14.24
C PHE A 60 -9.35 -3.88 12.95
N ASP A 61 -10.63 -4.24 13.04
CA ASP A 61 -11.40 -4.86 11.95
C ASP A 61 -11.42 -4.03 10.64
N ASN A 62 -11.55 -2.69 10.76
CA ASN A 62 -11.50 -1.78 9.62
C ASN A 62 -10.19 -1.90 8.82
N TYR A 63 -9.07 -2.17 9.52
CA TYR A 63 -7.78 -2.42 8.91
C TYR A 63 -7.70 -3.84 8.35
N ALA A 64 -8.25 -4.84 9.06
CA ALA A 64 -8.28 -6.23 8.60
C ALA A 64 -8.99 -6.37 7.24
N GLU A 65 -10.15 -5.71 7.05
CA GLU A 65 -10.87 -5.71 5.77
C GLU A 65 -10.03 -5.13 4.63
N THR A 66 -9.38 -4.00 4.87
CA THR A 66 -8.49 -3.35 3.90
C THR A 66 -7.30 -4.25 3.55
N LEU A 67 -6.66 -4.84 4.57
CA LEU A 67 -5.53 -5.75 4.41
C LEU A 67 -5.89 -7.02 3.65
N LYS A 68 -7.11 -7.53 3.80
CA LYS A 68 -7.60 -8.70 3.05
C LYS A 68 -7.59 -8.45 1.54
N ILE A 69 -8.00 -7.25 1.12
CA ILE A 69 -7.92 -6.83 -0.29
C ILE A 69 -6.46 -6.74 -0.75
N HIS A 70 -5.57 -6.18 0.07
CA HIS A 70 -4.15 -6.09 -0.24
C HIS A 70 -3.49 -7.47 -0.35
N LEU A 71 -3.82 -8.41 0.54
CA LEU A 71 -3.31 -9.78 0.49
C LEU A 71 -3.73 -10.48 -0.81
N ALA A 72 -4.98 -10.32 -1.24
CA ALA A 72 -5.47 -10.85 -2.51
C ALA A 72 -4.69 -10.26 -3.71
N LYS A 73 -4.46 -8.93 -3.72
CA LYS A 73 -3.65 -8.27 -4.77
C LYS A 73 -2.20 -8.76 -4.78
N LEU A 74 -1.57 -8.90 -3.62
CA LEU A 74 -0.19 -9.41 -3.51
C LEU A 74 -0.08 -10.83 -4.08
N ARG A 75 -1.06 -11.68 -3.81
CA ARG A 75 -1.14 -13.02 -4.41
C ARG A 75 -1.25 -12.94 -5.92
N GLN A 76 -2.16 -12.14 -6.46
CA GLN A 76 -2.29 -11.94 -7.91
C GLN A 76 -0.99 -11.46 -8.56
N VAL A 77 -0.26 -10.53 -7.92
CA VAL A 77 1.04 -10.05 -8.41
C VAL A 77 2.09 -11.16 -8.38
N ARG A 78 2.11 -12.00 -7.33
CA ARG A 78 3.04 -13.13 -7.21
C ARG A 78 2.79 -14.21 -8.26
N TYR A 79 1.52 -14.46 -8.60
CA TYR A 79 1.13 -15.40 -9.65
C TYR A 79 1.15 -14.79 -11.06
N ARG A 80 1.49 -13.50 -11.19
CA ARG A 80 1.50 -12.81 -12.48
C ARG A 80 2.72 -13.24 -13.29
N PRO A 81 2.53 -13.85 -14.48
CA PRO A 81 3.66 -14.22 -15.32
C PRO A 81 4.50 -12.98 -15.63
N ILE A 82 5.83 -13.12 -15.63
CA ILE A 82 6.77 -12.04 -15.98
C ILE A 82 6.39 -11.39 -17.31
N ILE A 83 5.92 -12.20 -18.26
CA ILE A 83 5.43 -11.76 -19.58
C ILE A 83 4.27 -10.76 -19.45
N VAL A 84 3.29 -11.05 -18.58
CA VAL A 84 2.11 -10.20 -18.38
C VAL A 84 2.50 -8.87 -17.71
N ARG A 85 3.51 -8.87 -16.83
CA ARG A 85 4.08 -7.63 -16.26
C ARG A 85 4.79 -6.79 -17.33
N ARG A 86 5.51 -7.42 -18.27
CA ARG A 86 6.22 -6.74 -19.36
C ARG A 86 5.23 -6.13 -20.36
N VAL A 87 4.19 -6.88 -20.74
CA VAL A 87 3.14 -6.43 -21.68
C VAL A 87 2.37 -5.24 -21.13
N GLU A 88 1.96 -5.26 -19.85
CA GLU A 88 1.26 -4.10 -19.28
C GLU A 88 2.14 -2.88 -19.10
N SER A 89 3.43 -3.06 -18.81
CA SER A 89 4.38 -1.95 -18.86
C SER A 89 4.34 -1.31 -20.26
N LEU A 90 4.50 -2.11 -21.32
CA LEU A 90 4.45 -1.64 -22.71
C LEU A 90 3.10 -0.97 -23.07
N ILE A 91 1.97 -1.52 -22.61
CA ILE A 91 0.64 -0.90 -22.78
C ILE A 91 0.56 0.44 -22.03
N GLY A 92 1.17 0.55 -20.85
CA GLY A 92 1.30 1.79 -20.11
C GLY A 92 2.14 2.84 -20.84
N TRP A 93 3.27 2.43 -21.44
CA TRP A 93 4.13 3.28 -22.27
C TRP A 93 3.39 3.78 -23.50
N THR A 94 2.69 2.91 -24.22
CA THR A 94 1.92 3.31 -25.41
C THR A 94 0.78 4.26 -25.09
N ARG A 95 0.04 4.04 -23.98
CA ARG A 95 -0.98 4.98 -23.51
C ARG A 95 -0.40 6.35 -23.11
N ARG A 96 0.76 6.35 -22.44
CA ARG A 96 1.44 7.59 -22.00
C ARG A 96 2.02 8.36 -23.18
N LEU A 97 2.62 7.67 -24.15
CA LEU A 97 3.11 8.27 -25.40
C LEU A 97 1.96 8.87 -26.22
N GLY A 98 0.84 8.14 -26.32
CA GLY A 98 -0.36 8.61 -27.02
C GLY A 98 -0.99 9.86 -26.38
N MET A 99 -0.98 9.98 -25.06
CA MET A 99 -1.41 11.21 -24.38
C MET A 99 -0.44 12.38 -24.64
N LEU A 100 0.86 12.11 -24.67
CA LEU A 100 1.87 13.13 -24.95
C LEU A 100 1.74 13.66 -26.39
N LEU A 101 1.57 12.77 -27.36
CA LEU A 101 1.35 13.12 -28.77
C LEU A 101 0.09 13.95 -28.97
N ARG A 102 -1.02 13.62 -28.29
CA ARG A 102 -2.24 14.44 -28.33
C ARG A 102 -2.01 15.84 -27.75
N ARG A 103 -1.26 15.95 -26.66
CA ARG A 103 -0.94 17.24 -26.04
C ARG A 103 -0.09 18.11 -26.96
N VAL A 104 0.98 17.55 -27.54
CA VAL A 104 1.84 18.26 -28.50
C VAL A 104 1.07 18.67 -29.76
N ALA A 105 0.19 17.81 -30.28
CA ALA A 105 -0.65 18.13 -31.43
C ALA A 105 -1.64 19.28 -31.13
N LEU A 106 -2.25 19.29 -29.94
CA LEU A 106 -3.15 20.36 -29.51
C LEU A 106 -2.41 21.70 -29.32
N ASP A 107 -1.19 21.67 -28.77
CA ASP A 107 -0.37 22.87 -28.60
C ASP A 107 0.08 23.42 -29.97
N TRP A 108 0.43 22.55 -30.93
CA TRP A 108 0.78 22.95 -32.29
C TRP A 108 -0.40 23.57 -33.05
N ILE A 109 -1.61 23.02 -32.90
CA ILE A 109 -2.83 23.59 -33.50
C ILE A 109 -3.11 24.98 -32.92
N LYS A 110 -2.96 25.17 -31.60
CA LYS A 110 -3.14 26.48 -30.95
C LYS A 110 -2.13 27.52 -31.44
N LEU A 111 -0.88 27.12 -31.65
CA LEU A 111 0.18 28.01 -32.15
C LEU A 111 -0.02 28.46 -33.61
N LYS A 112 -0.77 27.70 -34.41
CA LYS A 112 -1.10 28.06 -35.80
C LYS A 112 -2.40 28.85 -35.96
N ALA A 113 -3.22 28.93 -34.90
CA ALA A 113 -4.54 29.56 -34.92
C ALA A 113 -4.57 30.99 -34.34
N GLY A 114 -3.40 31.57 -34.03
CA GLY A 114 -3.21 32.97 -33.67
C GLY A 114 -2.14 33.60 -34.54
#